data_AF-A0A7U9R3Z6-F1
#
_entry.id   AF-A0A7U9R3Z6-F1
#
_cell.length_a   1.000
_cell.length_b   1.000
_cell.length_c   1.000
_cell.angle_alpha   90.00
_cell.angle_beta   90.00
_cell.angle_gamma   90.00
#
_symmetry.space_group_name_H-M   'P 1'
#
loop_
_entity.id
_entity.type
_entity.pdbx_description
1 polymer ?
#
loop_
_entity_poly.entity_id
_entity_poly.type
_entity_poly.pdbx_seq_one_letter_code
_entity_poly.pdbx_strand_id
1 'polypeptide(L)'
;MRKILYFIVIISAIAIFVFLFMLQNEESSPDIIKINEKKESIATEIVDDFRNDEEEQVNKIVEKSEIELISKVVAKNENMILDFLNNYPQELKWVNIYLFDFTKDGEMEIVLSNEYLARGAGLPAYNYVYDQEGNLLFEFFCGSSVEIYAENNMDSFWLRSNIHWGSCNDMILHSKITKRENWEEDFMIAEWDMRRDGEEELYYVLDLSKIESQELWANTYDIVAEKEKENNANINEDQLKGYFPDDVGVEKKELNMKGSIYCGENGIIMEVEGKKVPFPDLP
;
A
#
# COMPACT_ATOMS: atom_id res chain seq x y z
N MET A 1 -12.30 26.51 -26.08
CA MET A 1 -11.11 27.39 -26.08
C MET A 1 -10.67 27.86 -24.70
N ARG A 2 -11.53 28.43 -23.83
CA ARG A 2 -11.09 28.91 -22.50
C ARG A 2 -10.47 27.85 -21.58
N LYS A 3 -10.97 26.60 -21.59
CA LYS A 3 -10.44 25.50 -20.76
C LYS A 3 -9.00 25.06 -21.11
N ILE A 4 -8.62 25.16 -22.40
CA ILE A 4 -7.27 24.81 -22.86
C ILE A 4 -6.25 25.86 -22.42
N LEU A 5 -6.66 27.14 -22.36
CA LEU A 5 -5.80 28.22 -21.90
C LEU A 5 -5.47 28.11 -20.40
N TYR A 6 -6.42 27.69 -19.56
CA TYR A 6 -6.16 27.44 -18.14
C TYR A 6 -5.16 26.31 -17.90
N PHE A 7 -5.24 25.23 -18.69
CA PHE A 7 -4.34 24.09 -18.56
C PHE A 7 -2.88 24.46 -18.90
N ILE A 8 -2.67 25.28 -19.94
CA ILE A 8 -1.33 25.75 -20.34
C ILE A 8 -0.73 26.70 -19.29
N VAL A 9 -1.54 27.55 -18.66
CA VAL A 9 -1.08 28.48 -17.61
C VAL A 9 -0.67 27.72 -16.34
N ILE A 10 -1.40 26.66 -15.97
CA ILE A 10 -1.09 25.84 -14.79
C ILE A 10 0.22 25.07 -15.00
N ILE A 11 0.43 24.45 -16.16
CA ILE A 11 1.67 23.71 -16.46
C ILE A 11 2.88 24.66 -16.47
N SER A 12 2.72 25.86 -17.04
CA SER A 12 3.78 26.88 -17.05
C SER A 12 4.13 27.35 -15.63
N ALA A 13 3.14 27.50 -14.75
CA ALA A 13 3.36 27.90 -13.36
C ALA A 13 4.11 26.82 -12.54
N ILE A 14 3.80 25.54 -12.76
CA ILE A 14 4.47 24.41 -12.11
C ILE A 14 5.94 24.32 -12.56
N ALA A 15 6.21 24.47 -13.85
CA ALA A 15 7.59 24.44 -14.37
C ALA A 15 8.47 25.56 -13.80
N ILE A 16 7.91 26.77 -13.63
CA ILE A 16 8.62 27.90 -13.01
C ILE A 16 8.91 27.62 -11.52
N PHE A 17 7.96 26.99 -10.81
CA PHE A 17 8.13 26.66 -9.40
C PHE A 17 9.24 25.61 -9.17
N VAL A 18 9.30 24.58 -10.03
CA VAL A 18 10.37 23.56 -9.99
C VAL A 18 11.74 24.18 -10.32
N PHE A 19 11.81 25.09 -11.30
CA PHE A 19 13.06 25.75 -11.65
C PHE A 19 13.59 26.67 -10.53
N LEU A 20 12.69 27.38 -9.84
CA LEU A 20 13.05 28.22 -8.68
C LEU A 20 13.50 27.37 -7.47
N PHE A 21 12.89 26.20 -7.27
CA PHE A 21 13.29 25.27 -6.21
C PHE A 21 14.69 24.68 -6.45
N MET A 22 15.04 24.39 -7.70
CA MET A 22 16.39 23.93 -8.08
C MET A 22 17.46 25.00 -7.85
N LEU A 23 17.14 26.28 -8.09
CA LEU A 23 18.08 27.39 -7.88
C LEU A 23 18.34 27.71 -6.40
N GLN A 24 17.52 27.23 -5.46
CA GLN A 24 17.72 27.45 -4.03
C GLN A 24 18.63 26.43 -3.35
N ASN A 25 19.03 25.35 -4.04
CA ASN A 25 19.77 24.23 -3.46
C ASN A 25 21.25 24.11 -3.89
N GLU A 26 21.83 25.13 -4.53
CA GLU A 26 23.27 25.16 -4.85
C GLU A 26 24.03 26.19 -3.99
N GLU A 27 24.18 25.94 -2.69
CA GLU A 27 25.31 26.50 -1.92
C GLU A 27 25.74 25.54 -0.80
N SER A 28 26.86 24.83 -1.00
CA SER A 28 27.92 24.70 0.01
C SER A 28 29.12 23.91 -0.54
N SER A 29 30.20 24.64 -0.79
CA SER A 29 31.56 24.12 -0.99
C SER A 29 32.35 24.37 0.29
N PRO A 30 33.24 23.46 0.74
CA PRO A 30 34.32 23.82 1.65
C PRO A 30 35.67 23.89 0.94
N ASP A 31 36.40 24.95 1.28
CA ASP A 31 37.72 25.33 0.81
C ASP A 31 38.86 24.36 1.23
N ILE A 32 39.91 24.46 0.42
CA ILE A 32 41.21 23.79 0.44
C ILE A 32 42.05 24.18 1.68
N ILE A 33 42.74 23.20 2.30
CA ILE A 33 44.02 23.42 3.01
C ILE A 33 45.07 22.41 2.52
N LYS A 34 46.14 22.90 1.90
CA LYS A 34 47.41 22.18 1.66
C LYS A 34 48.45 22.70 2.64
N ILE A 35 49.13 21.84 3.41
CA ILE A 35 50.56 22.00 3.78
C ILE A 35 51.21 20.61 3.81
N ASN A 36 52.48 20.62 3.40
CA ASN A 36 53.34 19.57 2.89
C ASN A 36 54.20 18.89 3.99
N GLU A 37 54.90 17.82 3.57
CA GLU A 37 56.21 17.32 4.06
C GLU A 37 56.31 16.23 5.16
N LYS A 38 56.64 15.01 4.68
CA LYS A 38 57.99 14.36 4.81
C LYS A 38 58.17 13.20 5.81
N LYS A 39 58.28 12.01 5.19
CA LYS A 39 59.22 10.89 5.41
C LYS A 39 59.21 10.07 6.70
N GLU A 40 59.01 8.77 6.46
CA GLU A 40 59.79 7.63 6.99
C GLU A 40 59.95 7.53 8.51
N SER A 41 59.12 6.67 9.11
CA SER A 41 59.54 5.83 10.23
C SER A 41 58.60 4.64 10.42
N ILE A 42 58.99 3.50 9.83
CA ILE A 42 59.12 2.20 10.52
C ILE A 42 57.78 1.57 10.97
N ALA A 43 57.18 0.71 10.15
CA ALA A 43 57.47 -0.73 10.13
C ALA A 43 57.33 -1.44 11.50
N THR A 44 56.20 -1.30 12.21
CA THR A 44 55.87 -2.21 13.34
C THR A 44 54.38 -2.32 13.70
N GLU A 45 53.44 -2.29 12.76
CA GLU A 45 52.02 -2.57 13.03
C GLU A 45 51.38 -3.25 11.81
N ILE A 46 51.83 -4.48 11.50
CA ILE A 46 51.31 -5.32 10.39
C ILE A 46 50.74 -6.63 10.97
N VAL A 47 50.05 -6.60 12.12
CA VAL A 47 49.44 -7.84 12.66
C VAL A 47 47.97 -7.68 13.08
N ASP A 48 47.40 -6.48 13.20
CA ASP A 48 45.99 -6.32 13.62
C ASP A 48 45.02 -5.85 12.51
N ASP A 49 45.50 -5.53 11.30
CA ASP A 49 44.66 -4.98 10.21
C ASP A 49 44.02 -6.03 9.27
N PHE A 50 44.31 -7.32 9.43
CA PHE A 50 43.80 -8.37 8.53
C PHE A 50 42.57 -9.12 9.04
N ARG A 51 41.93 -8.65 10.12
CA ARG A 51 40.80 -9.36 10.74
C ARG A 51 39.46 -8.63 10.70
N ASN A 52 39.43 -7.35 10.35
CA ASN A 52 38.19 -6.55 10.33
C ASN A 52 37.57 -6.39 8.92
N ASP A 53 38.35 -6.55 7.85
CA ASP A 53 37.83 -6.35 6.49
C ASP A 53 37.01 -7.54 5.95
N GLU A 54 37.18 -8.75 6.49
CA GLU A 54 36.37 -9.91 6.11
C GLU A 54 35.01 -9.94 6.85
N GLU A 55 34.93 -9.50 8.12
CA GLU A 55 33.64 -9.43 8.82
C GLU A 55 32.75 -8.28 8.31
N GLU A 56 33.33 -7.17 7.85
CA GLU A 56 32.58 -6.07 7.24
C GLU A 56 32.18 -6.36 5.79
N GLN A 57 32.92 -7.21 5.07
CA GLN A 57 32.51 -7.72 3.74
C GLN A 57 31.54 -8.90 3.82
N VAL A 58 31.57 -9.71 4.89
CA VAL A 58 30.63 -10.82 5.10
C VAL A 58 29.31 -10.35 5.72
N ASN A 59 29.29 -9.24 6.48
CA ASN A 59 28.04 -8.60 6.93
C ASN A 59 27.41 -7.65 5.90
N LYS A 60 28.08 -7.46 4.75
CA LYS A 60 27.44 -6.99 3.51
C LYS A 60 26.72 -8.16 2.84
N ILE A 61 25.91 -8.88 3.63
CA ILE A 61 24.93 -9.85 3.16
C ILE A 61 23.93 -9.03 2.34
N VAL A 62 24.11 -9.07 1.03
CA VAL A 62 23.23 -8.58 -0.04
C VAL A 62 21.92 -8.00 0.47
N GLU A 63 21.88 -6.70 0.80
CA GLU A 63 20.64 -5.93 0.71
C GLU A 63 20.22 -6.02 -0.75
N LYS A 64 19.31 -6.95 -1.06
CA LYS A 64 18.63 -6.94 -2.35
C LYS A 64 17.90 -5.62 -2.44
N SER A 65 18.04 -4.91 -3.55
CA SER A 65 17.30 -3.66 -3.69
C SER A 65 15.79 -3.95 -3.59
N GLU A 66 15.00 -3.06 -2.97
CA GLU A 66 13.54 -3.22 -2.89
C GLU A 66 12.92 -3.51 -4.26
N ILE A 67 13.50 -2.93 -5.33
CA ILE A 67 13.11 -3.19 -6.72
C ILE A 67 13.30 -4.66 -7.08
N GLU A 68 14.45 -5.28 -6.78
CA GLU A 68 14.69 -6.71 -7.06
C GLU A 68 13.67 -7.61 -6.34
N LEU A 69 13.32 -7.27 -5.09
CA LEU A 69 12.30 -7.99 -4.33
C LEU A 69 10.91 -7.86 -4.99
N ILE A 70 10.51 -6.63 -5.31
CA ILE A 70 9.25 -6.35 -6.01
C ILE A 70 9.20 -7.10 -7.35
N SER A 71 10.24 -7.00 -8.17
CA SER A 71 10.35 -7.69 -9.47
C SER A 71 10.14 -9.20 -9.32
N LYS A 72 10.79 -9.79 -8.33
CA LYS A 72 10.71 -11.23 -8.06
C LYS A 72 9.30 -11.65 -7.67
N VAL A 73 8.67 -10.95 -6.72
CA VAL A 73 7.29 -11.26 -6.28
C VAL A 73 6.31 -11.09 -7.42
N VAL A 74 6.46 -10.03 -8.21
CA VAL A 74 5.61 -9.74 -9.37
C VAL A 74 5.77 -10.81 -10.45
N ALA A 75 7.00 -11.18 -10.81
CA ALA A 75 7.25 -12.22 -11.81
C ALA A 75 6.70 -13.59 -11.36
N LYS A 76 6.83 -13.95 -10.08
CA LYS A 76 6.28 -15.20 -9.55
C LYS A 76 4.75 -15.25 -9.60
N ASN A 77 4.10 -14.10 -9.42
CA ASN A 77 2.64 -13.97 -9.39
C ASN A 77 2.05 -13.39 -10.69
N GLU A 78 2.82 -13.45 -11.78
CA GLU A 78 2.46 -12.86 -13.08
C GLU A 78 1.08 -13.30 -13.57
N ASN A 79 0.78 -14.61 -13.49
CA ASN A 79 -0.47 -15.15 -14.01
C ASN A 79 -1.70 -14.56 -13.29
N MET A 80 -1.62 -14.34 -11.98
CA MET A 80 -2.72 -13.73 -11.21
C MET A 80 -2.94 -12.28 -11.63
N ILE A 81 -1.85 -11.52 -11.79
CA ILE A 81 -1.88 -10.12 -12.25
C ILE A 81 -2.47 -10.03 -13.65
N LEU A 82 -2.00 -10.88 -14.57
CA LEU A 82 -2.49 -10.93 -15.94
C LEU A 82 -3.96 -11.34 -16.01
N ASP A 83 -4.39 -12.31 -15.21
CA ASP A 83 -5.79 -12.73 -15.17
C ASP A 83 -6.69 -11.57 -14.75
N PHE A 84 -6.32 -10.86 -13.69
CA PHE A 84 -7.05 -9.67 -13.25
C PHE A 84 -7.08 -8.58 -14.33
N LEU A 85 -5.92 -8.17 -14.85
CA LEU A 85 -5.82 -7.06 -15.80
C LEU A 85 -6.46 -7.35 -17.16
N ASN A 86 -6.52 -8.61 -17.59
CA ASN A 86 -7.10 -8.96 -18.88
C ASN A 86 -8.57 -9.39 -18.80
N ASN A 87 -8.94 -10.12 -17.74
CA ASN A 87 -10.23 -10.82 -17.68
C ASN A 87 -11.24 -10.21 -16.72
N TYR A 88 -10.80 -9.39 -15.75
CA TYR A 88 -11.74 -8.75 -14.83
C TYR A 88 -12.61 -7.73 -15.59
N PRO A 89 -13.95 -7.76 -15.43
CA PRO A 89 -14.88 -7.14 -16.39
C PRO A 89 -14.86 -5.60 -16.39
N GLN A 90 -14.30 -4.96 -15.37
CA GLN A 90 -14.24 -3.51 -15.26
C GLN A 90 -13.13 -2.92 -16.14
N GLU A 91 -13.46 -1.86 -16.87
CA GLU A 91 -12.54 -1.21 -17.81
C GLU A 91 -11.38 -0.52 -17.09
N LEU A 92 -11.68 0.22 -16.02
CA LEU A 92 -10.68 0.93 -15.23
C LEU A 92 -10.26 0.07 -14.05
N LYS A 93 -9.08 -0.55 -14.17
CA LYS A 93 -8.48 -1.44 -13.18
C LYS A 93 -6.95 -1.40 -13.26
N TRP A 94 -6.30 -1.62 -12.13
CA TRP A 94 -4.85 -1.62 -11.97
C TRP A 94 -4.44 -2.41 -10.74
N VAL A 95 -3.17 -2.78 -10.65
CA VAL A 95 -2.59 -3.38 -9.44
C VAL A 95 -1.67 -2.35 -8.80
N ASN A 96 -1.94 -1.94 -7.57
CA ASN A 96 -0.98 -1.13 -6.79
C ASN A 96 -0.01 -2.03 -6.04
N ILE A 97 1.22 -1.56 -5.89
CA ILE A 97 2.31 -2.25 -5.19
C ILE A 97 2.64 -1.46 -3.93
N TYR A 98 2.51 -2.11 -2.79
CA TYR A 98 2.88 -1.53 -1.50
C TYR A 98 3.88 -2.40 -0.76
N LEU A 99 4.59 -1.78 0.18
CA LEU A 99 5.41 -2.47 1.18
C LEU A 99 4.89 -2.18 2.59
N PHE A 100 4.91 -3.20 3.44
CA PHE A 100 4.62 -3.07 4.87
C PHE A 100 5.21 -4.25 5.64
N ASP A 101 5.74 -3.99 6.83
CA ASP A 101 6.24 -5.02 7.76
C ASP A 101 5.10 -5.49 8.69
N PHE A 102 4.31 -6.45 8.20
CA PHE A 102 3.21 -7.07 8.93
C PHE A 102 3.71 -8.01 10.03
N THR A 103 4.87 -8.64 9.84
CA THR A 103 5.41 -9.64 10.76
C THR A 103 6.29 -9.07 11.88
N LYS A 104 6.70 -7.79 11.78
CA LYS A 104 7.67 -7.10 12.65
C LYS A 104 9.02 -7.82 12.77
N ASP A 105 9.40 -8.59 11.76
CA ASP A 105 10.72 -9.21 11.72
C ASP A 105 11.79 -8.30 11.10
N GLY A 106 11.38 -7.12 10.62
CA GLY A 106 12.23 -6.12 9.97
C GLY A 106 12.29 -6.27 8.45
N GLU A 107 11.69 -7.32 7.89
CA GLU A 107 11.56 -7.52 6.45
C GLU A 107 10.21 -7.00 5.97
N MET A 108 10.21 -6.26 4.85
CA MET A 108 8.97 -5.77 4.28
C MET A 108 8.27 -6.87 3.48
N GLU A 109 7.00 -7.12 3.77
CA GLU A 109 6.12 -7.85 2.88
C GLU A 109 5.68 -6.99 1.68
N ILE A 110 5.39 -7.66 0.57
CA ILE A 110 4.93 -7.02 -0.67
C ILE A 110 3.42 -7.21 -0.76
N VAL A 111 2.68 -6.11 -0.92
CA VAL A 111 1.24 -6.12 -1.16
C VAL A 111 0.97 -5.84 -2.63
N LEU A 112 0.28 -6.76 -3.29
CA LEU A 112 -0.31 -6.53 -4.62
C LEU A 112 -1.81 -6.28 -4.43
N SER A 113 -2.23 -5.04 -4.64
CA SER A 113 -3.62 -4.59 -4.46
C SER A 113 -4.34 -4.51 -5.79
N ASN A 114 -5.26 -5.45 -6.04
CA ASN A 114 -6.12 -5.43 -7.21
C ASN A 114 -7.25 -4.41 -7.00
N GLU A 115 -7.17 -3.30 -7.72
CA GLU A 115 -8.09 -2.18 -7.60
C GLU A 115 -8.83 -1.92 -8.91
N TYR A 116 -10.09 -1.52 -8.79
CA TYR A 116 -10.88 -1.13 -9.94
C TYR A 116 -11.87 -0.02 -9.60
N LEU A 117 -12.24 0.76 -10.61
CA LEU A 117 -13.34 1.71 -10.47
C LEU A 117 -14.67 0.99 -10.59
N ALA A 118 -15.30 0.76 -9.45
CA ALA A 118 -16.61 0.15 -9.36
C ALA A 118 -17.72 1.14 -9.75
N ARG A 119 -18.93 0.61 -9.96
CA ARG A 119 -20.11 1.43 -10.26
C ARG A 119 -20.35 2.43 -9.13
N GLY A 120 -20.63 3.69 -9.46
CA GLY A 120 -20.81 4.72 -8.42
C GLY A 120 -19.50 5.33 -7.90
N ALA A 121 -18.38 5.07 -8.60
CA ALA A 121 -17.05 5.60 -8.31
C ALA A 121 -16.38 5.08 -7.01
N GLY A 122 -16.89 3.97 -6.46
CA GLY A 122 -16.18 3.24 -5.41
C GLY A 122 -14.88 2.64 -5.92
N LEU A 123 -13.88 2.60 -5.05
CA LEU A 123 -12.57 2.00 -5.31
C LEU A 123 -12.31 0.84 -4.34
N PRO A 124 -12.98 -0.31 -4.53
CA PRO A 124 -12.66 -1.53 -3.81
C PRO A 124 -11.27 -2.05 -4.18
N ALA A 125 -10.58 -2.61 -3.18
CA ALA A 125 -9.23 -3.17 -3.29
C ALA A 125 -9.22 -4.58 -2.70
N TYR A 126 -8.68 -5.55 -3.45
CA TYR A 126 -8.37 -6.87 -2.93
C TYR A 126 -6.87 -7.06 -2.84
N ASN A 127 -6.36 -7.22 -1.63
CA ASN A 127 -4.95 -7.15 -1.33
C ASN A 127 -4.41 -8.55 -1.10
N TYR A 128 -3.38 -8.90 -1.85
CA TYR A 128 -2.60 -10.12 -1.64
C TYR A 128 -1.28 -9.74 -0.98
N VAL A 129 -0.99 -10.32 0.18
CA VAL A 129 0.24 -10.05 0.94
C VAL A 129 1.21 -11.20 0.77
N TYR A 130 2.42 -10.90 0.30
CA TYR A 130 3.45 -11.88 0.00
C TYR A 130 4.71 -11.67 0.84
N ASP A 131 5.37 -12.77 1.19
CA ASP A 131 6.76 -12.73 1.65
C ASP A 131 7.73 -12.30 0.52
N GLN A 132 9.00 -12.10 0.86
CA GLN A 132 10.07 -11.74 -0.10
C GLN A 132 10.40 -12.86 -1.12
N GLU A 133 9.90 -14.06 -0.88
CA GLU A 133 10.00 -15.19 -1.80
C GLU A 133 8.79 -15.26 -2.75
N GLY A 134 7.81 -14.38 -2.57
CA GLY A 134 6.56 -14.29 -3.33
C GLY A 134 5.58 -15.40 -2.99
N ASN A 135 5.66 -16.00 -1.79
CA ASN A 135 4.62 -16.90 -1.28
C ASN A 135 3.53 -16.05 -0.63
N LEU A 136 2.27 -16.40 -0.90
CA LEU A 136 1.12 -15.74 -0.30
C LEU A 136 1.08 -16.03 1.21
N LEU A 137 0.96 -14.98 2.01
CA LEU A 137 0.78 -15.08 3.46
C LEU A 137 -0.70 -14.99 3.84
N PHE A 138 -1.41 -13.99 3.31
CA PHE A 138 -2.84 -13.79 3.50
C PHE A 138 -3.39 -12.79 2.49
N GLU A 139 -4.71 -12.66 2.51
CA GLU A 139 -5.47 -11.76 1.65
C GLU A 139 -6.43 -10.94 2.51
N PHE A 140 -6.78 -9.74 2.05
CA PHE A 140 -7.83 -8.96 2.69
C PHE A 140 -8.49 -7.99 1.72
N PHE A 141 -9.77 -7.74 1.97
CA PHE A 141 -10.57 -6.78 1.22
C PHE A 141 -10.65 -5.45 1.97
N CYS A 142 -10.46 -4.34 1.25
CA CYS A 142 -10.60 -2.99 1.79
C CYS A 142 -10.98 -1.98 0.70
N GLY A 143 -11.07 -0.70 1.05
CA GLY A 143 -11.05 0.41 0.07
C GLY A 143 -9.63 0.77 -0.40
N SER A 144 -9.50 1.64 -1.39
CA SER A 144 -8.20 2.05 -1.96
C SER A 144 -7.25 2.77 -0.99
N SER A 145 -7.71 3.13 0.20
CA SER A 145 -6.88 3.63 1.28
C SER A 145 -7.19 2.84 2.55
N VAL A 146 -6.14 2.35 3.21
CA VAL A 146 -6.25 1.56 4.42
C VAL A 146 -5.32 2.11 5.50
N GLU A 147 -5.90 2.30 6.68
CA GLU A 147 -5.23 2.62 7.92
C GLU A 147 -4.99 1.30 8.66
N ILE A 148 -3.74 1.07 9.06
CA ILE A 148 -3.32 -0.15 9.76
C ILE A 148 -2.99 0.22 11.20
N TYR A 149 -3.63 -0.49 12.12
CA TYR A 149 -3.43 -0.35 13.55
C TYR A 149 -2.93 -1.69 14.06
N ALA A 150 -1.67 -1.76 14.45
CA ALA A 150 -1.03 -3.02 14.82
C ALA A 150 -0.56 -3.04 16.29
N GLU A 151 -0.83 -4.15 17.00
CA GLU A 151 -0.44 -4.31 18.40
C GLU A 151 1.09 -4.38 18.57
N ASN A 152 1.58 -4.14 19.79
CA ASN A 152 3.02 -4.16 20.06
C ASN A 152 3.65 -5.54 19.80
N ASN A 153 2.93 -6.64 20.03
CA ASN A 153 3.33 -8.02 19.76
C ASN A 153 2.93 -8.57 18.38
N MET A 154 2.22 -7.79 17.53
CA MET A 154 1.84 -8.07 16.13
C MET A 154 1.18 -9.41 15.80
N ASP A 155 0.70 -10.15 16.80
CA ASP A 155 -0.13 -11.33 16.51
C ASP A 155 -1.50 -10.92 15.97
N SER A 156 -1.84 -9.63 15.95
CA SER A 156 -2.99 -9.10 15.24
C SER A 156 -2.83 -7.64 14.82
N PHE A 157 -3.58 -7.26 13.79
CA PHE A 157 -3.75 -5.88 13.39
C PHE A 157 -5.18 -5.60 12.93
N TRP A 158 -5.60 -4.36 13.11
CA TRP A 158 -6.87 -3.84 12.68
C TRP A 158 -6.67 -3.01 11.43
N LEU A 159 -7.62 -3.14 10.51
CA LEU A 159 -7.66 -2.39 9.27
C LEU A 159 -8.89 -1.51 9.31
N ARG A 160 -8.72 -0.24 8.94
CA ARG A 160 -9.82 0.68 8.70
C ARG A 160 -9.66 1.29 7.32
N SER A 161 -10.69 1.19 6.48
CA SER A 161 -10.65 1.73 5.13
C SER A 161 -11.97 2.38 4.76
N ASN A 162 -11.95 3.29 3.79
CA ASN A 162 -13.15 3.94 3.28
C ASN A 162 -13.37 3.59 1.81
N ILE A 163 -14.63 3.36 1.44
CA ILE A 163 -15.09 3.28 0.06
C ILE A 163 -16.21 4.32 -0.13
N HIS A 164 -15.94 5.30 -0.99
CA HIS A 164 -16.89 6.35 -1.35
C HIS A 164 -17.66 5.99 -2.62
N TRP A 165 -18.98 5.82 -2.53
CA TRP A 165 -19.89 5.47 -3.62
C TRP A 165 -20.72 6.66 -4.09
N GLY A 166 -20.08 7.77 -4.45
CA GLY A 166 -20.76 8.98 -4.90
C GLY A 166 -21.51 9.72 -3.77
N SER A 167 -22.29 10.73 -4.13
CA SER A 167 -22.80 11.72 -3.16
C SER A 167 -23.61 11.09 -2.02
N CYS A 168 -23.08 11.26 -0.80
CA CYS A 168 -23.69 10.82 0.46
C CYS A 168 -23.80 9.29 0.58
N ASN A 169 -22.79 8.56 0.12
CA ASN A 169 -22.75 7.10 0.24
C ASN A 169 -21.32 6.68 0.58
N ASP A 170 -21.00 6.75 1.87
CA ASP A 170 -19.67 6.49 2.40
C ASP A 170 -19.70 5.22 3.23
N MET A 171 -18.84 4.27 2.89
CA MET A 171 -18.70 3.02 3.64
C MET A 171 -17.35 2.99 4.32
N ILE A 172 -17.32 2.76 5.63
CA ILE A 172 -16.12 2.51 6.40
C ILE A 172 -16.08 1.01 6.71
N LEU A 173 -15.01 0.35 6.29
CA LEU A 173 -14.76 -1.05 6.59
C LEU A 173 -13.79 -1.15 7.75
N HIS A 174 -14.13 -2.00 8.71
CA HIS A 174 -13.30 -2.39 9.84
C HIS A 174 -13.05 -3.88 9.78
N SER A 175 -11.78 -4.26 9.72
CA SER A 175 -11.38 -5.67 9.79
C SER A 175 -10.34 -5.88 10.87
N LYS A 176 -10.21 -7.13 11.31
CA LYS A 176 -9.07 -7.57 12.11
C LYS A 176 -8.48 -8.81 11.50
N ILE A 177 -7.16 -8.85 11.39
CA ILE A 177 -6.41 -10.02 10.95
C ILE A 177 -5.54 -10.47 12.12
N THR A 178 -5.58 -11.77 12.42
CA THR A 178 -4.85 -12.37 13.54
C THR A 178 -3.99 -13.53 13.05
N LYS A 179 -2.75 -13.58 13.51
CA LYS A 179 -1.81 -14.68 13.29
C LYS A 179 -2.12 -15.82 14.28
N ARG A 180 -2.48 -16.98 13.74
CA ARG A 180 -2.62 -18.24 14.48
C ARG A 180 -1.57 -19.22 13.96
N GLU A 181 -1.99 -20.30 13.31
CA GLU A 181 -1.12 -21.11 12.46
C GLU A 181 -0.86 -20.39 11.12
N ASN A 182 -1.92 -19.78 10.57
CA ASN A 182 -1.88 -18.86 9.43
C ASN A 182 -2.45 -17.50 9.85
N TRP A 183 -2.26 -16.49 9.00
CA TRP A 183 -2.93 -15.21 9.13
C TRP A 183 -4.37 -15.34 8.62
N GLU A 184 -5.34 -14.95 9.43
CA GLU A 184 -6.77 -15.12 9.13
C GLU A 184 -7.56 -13.86 9.53
N GLU A 185 -8.57 -13.51 8.74
CA GLU A 185 -9.52 -12.45 9.10
C GLU A 185 -10.46 -12.94 10.21
N ASP A 186 -10.47 -12.21 11.34
CA ASP A 186 -11.31 -12.50 12.51
C ASP A 186 -12.74 -12.00 12.31
N PHE A 187 -12.86 -10.80 11.76
CA PHE A 187 -14.14 -10.16 11.47
C PHE A 187 -13.97 -9.11 10.38
N MET A 188 -15.09 -8.76 9.75
CA MET A 188 -15.25 -7.57 8.91
C MET A 188 -16.60 -6.92 9.21
N ILE A 189 -16.59 -5.64 9.59
CA ILE A 189 -17.77 -4.83 9.84
C ILE A 189 -17.78 -3.64 8.86
N ALA A 190 -18.94 -3.35 8.27
CA ALA A 190 -19.15 -2.15 7.47
C ALA A 190 -20.04 -1.16 8.21
N GLU A 191 -19.55 0.05 8.46
CA GLU A 191 -20.39 1.22 8.70
C GLU A 191 -20.75 1.81 7.34
N TRP A 192 -22.03 2.02 7.08
CA TRP A 192 -22.50 2.56 5.82
C TRP A 192 -23.39 3.77 6.04
N ASP A 193 -22.88 4.94 5.66
CA ASP A 193 -23.57 6.21 5.74
C ASP A 193 -24.17 6.57 4.38
N MET A 194 -25.49 6.44 4.28
CA MET A 194 -26.27 6.83 3.10
C MET A 194 -27.08 8.12 3.33
N ARG A 195 -26.85 8.81 4.45
CA ARG A 195 -27.67 9.94 4.89
C ARG A 195 -27.44 11.15 4.00
N ARG A 196 -28.52 11.82 3.59
CA ARG A 196 -28.47 13.20 3.09
C ARG A 196 -28.60 14.16 4.26
N ASP A 197 -28.10 15.39 4.10
CA ASP A 197 -28.09 16.42 5.16
C ASP A 197 -29.39 16.44 5.99
N GLY A 198 -29.31 15.97 7.24
CA GLY A 198 -30.40 15.98 8.22
C GLY A 198 -31.22 14.69 8.37
N GLU A 199 -30.89 13.59 7.68
CA GLU A 199 -31.58 12.29 7.82
C GLU A 199 -30.82 11.37 8.79
N GLU A 200 -31.47 10.86 9.85
CA GLU A 200 -30.82 9.92 10.80
C GLU A 200 -30.98 8.43 10.40
N GLU A 201 -32.02 8.09 9.63
CA GLU A 201 -32.47 6.71 9.41
C GLU A 201 -31.67 5.92 8.36
N LEU A 202 -30.67 6.53 7.70
CA LEU A 202 -29.92 5.93 6.59
C LEU A 202 -28.45 5.60 6.95
N TYR A 203 -28.19 5.34 8.23
CA TYR A 203 -26.89 4.87 8.70
C TYR A 203 -27.01 3.43 9.19
N TYR A 204 -26.15 2.55 8.67
CA TYR A 204 -26.20 1.12 8.92
C TYR A 204 -24.86 0.57 9.39
N VAL A 205 -24.92 -0.45 10.24
CA VAL A 205 -23.75 -1.20 10.69
C VAL A 205 -23.99 -2.67 10.42
N LEU A 206 -23.13 -3.27 9.60
CA LEU A 206 -23.34 -4.56 8.99
C LEU A 206 -22.18 -5.51 9.31
N ASP A 207 -22.50 -6.70 9.82
CA ASP A 207 -21.53 -7.78 9.96
C ASP A 207 -21.34 -8.50 8.62
N LEU A 208 -20.13 -8.41 8.07
CA LEU A 208 -19.73 -9.03 6.82
C LEU A 208 -18.86 -10.28 7.04
N SER A 209 -18.52 -10.63 8.28
CA SER A 209 -17.54 -11.68 8.65
C SER A 209 -17.88 -13.10 8.18
N LYS A 210 -19.07 -13.32 7.61
CA LYS A 210 -19.52 -14.61 7.08
C LYS A 210 -19.54 -14.66 5.55
N ILE A 211 -19.05 -13.62 4.90
CA ILE A 211 -18.99 -13.51 3.45
C ILE A 211 -17.51 -13.57 3.07
N GLU A 212 -17.21 -14.38 2.05
CA GLU A 212 -15.84 -14.50 1.54
C GLU A 212 -15.35 -13.14 1.00
N SER A 213 -14.12 -12.75 1.35
CA SER A 213 -13.58 -11.44 0.99
C SER A 213 -13.54 -11.22 -0.53
N GLN A 214 -13.35 -12.28 -1.32
CA GLN A 214 -13.39 -12.21 -2.79
C GLN A 214 -14.80 -11.93 -3.33
N GLU A 215 -15.83 -12.48 -2.68
CA GLU A 215 -17.23 -12.22 -3.02
C GLU A 215 -17.60 -10.76 -2.70
N LEU A 216 -17.17 -10.29 -1.52
CA LEU A 216 -17.28 -8.89 -1.12
C LEU A 216 -16.58 -7.99 -2.12
N TRP A 217 -15.34 -8.28 -2.51
CA TRP A 217 -14.60 -7.47 -3.47
C TRP A 217 -15.34 -7.32 -4.79
N ALA A 218 -15.90 -8.39 -5.34
CA ALA A 218 -16.56 -8.35 -6.64
C ALA A 218 -17.91 -7.60 -6.60
N ASN A 219 -18.66 -7.70 -5.49
CA ASN A 219 -20.06 -7.27 -5.43
C ASN A 219 -20.40 -6.45 -4.18
N THR A 220 -19.42 -5.73 -3.60
CA THR A 220 -19.58 -5.10 -2.26
C THR A 220 -20.85 -4.28 -2.15
N TYR A 221 -21.09 -3.39 -3.12
CA TYR A 221 -22.24 -2.51 -3.11
C TYR A 221 -23.57 -3.30 -3.09
N ASP A 222 -23.69 -4.30 -3.96
CA ASP A 222 -24.93 -5.07 -4.10
C ASP A 222 -25.19 -5.94 -2.86
N ILE A 223 -24.14 -6.56 -2.29
CA ILE A 223 -24.22 -7.36 -1.06
C ILE A 223 -24.64 -6.51 0.13
N VAL A 224 -24.00 -5.35 0.31
CA VAL A 224 -24.30 -4.44 1.42
C VAL A 224 -25.72 -3.87 1.27
N ALA A 225 -26.15 -3.52 0.05
CA ALA A 225 -27.52 -3.11 -0.26
C ALA A 225 -28.57 -4.22 -0.05
N GLU A 226 -28.20 -5.49 -0.21
CA GLU A 226 -29.10 -6.61 0.11
C GLU A 226 -29.24 -6.79 1.62
N LYS A 227 -28.13 -6.76 2.37
CA LYS A 227 -28.16 -6.87 3.84
C LYS A 227 -28.95 -5.76 4.53
N GLU A 228 -28.91 -4.56 3.97
CA GLU A 228 -29.76 -3.44 4.38
C GLU A 228 -31.25 -3.83 4.32
N LYS A 229 -31.72 -4.36 3.19
CA LYS A 229 -33.13 -4.78 2.99
C LYS A 229 -33.56 -5.94 3.87
N GLU A 230 -32.63 -6.81 4.25
CA GLU A 230 -32.89 -7.92 5.16
C GLU A 230 -33.12 -7.48 6.62
N ASN A 231 -33.01 -6.18 6.93
CA ASN A 231 -33.01 -5.64 8.30
C ASN A 231 -31.94 -6.32 9.20
N ASN A 232 -30.84 -6.77 8.61
CA ASN A 232 -29.70 -7.35 9.32
C ASN A 232 -28.69 -6.29 9.79
N ALA A 233 -28.98 -5.00 9.60
CA ALA A 233 -28.26 -3.88 10.20
C ALA A 233 -28.61 -3.77 11.69
N ASN A 234 -27.92 -4.54 12.54
CA ASN A 234 -28.29 -4.71 13.95
C ASN A 234 -27.09 -4.75 14.90
N ILE A 235 -25.92 -4.25 14.49
CA ILE A 235 -24.84 -3.95 15.43
C ILE A 235 -25.05 -2.50 15.90
N ASN A 236 -25.31 -2.28 17.19
CA ASN A 236 -25.40 -0.92 17.71
C ASN A 236 -24.01 -0.27 17.82
N GLU A 237 -23.93 1.06 17.84
CA GLU A 237 -22.65 1.80 17.95
C GLU A 237 -21.79 1.37 19.15
N ASP A 238 -22.41 0.89 20.23
CA ASP A 238 -21.67 0.40 21.40
C ASP A 238 -21.02 -0.97 21.15
N GLN A 239 -21.61 -1.82 20.31
CA GLN A 239 -20.97 -3.05 19.84
C GLN A 239 -19.81 -2.74 18.90
N LEU A 240 -19.90 -1.72 18.04
CA LEU A 240 -18.81 -1.23 17.18
C LEU A 240 -17.55 -0.85 17.98
N LYS A 241 -17.71 -0.14 19.11
CA LYS A 241 -16.60 0.19 20.02
C LYS A 241 -15.89 -1.06 20.58
N GLY A 242 -16.58 -2.20 20.61
CA GLY A 242 -15.99 -3.48 20.97
C GLY A 242 -15.08 -4.08 19.88
N TYR A 243 -15.29 -3.72 18.61
CA TYR A 243 -14.48 -4.18 17.48
C TYR A 243 -13.27 -3.28 17.22
N PHE A 244 -13.42 -1.98 17.42
CA PHE A 244 -12.36 -0.98 17.29
C PHE A 244 -12.23 -0.21 18.61
N PRO A 245 -11.24 -0.54 19.47
CA PRO A 245 -11.15 0.14 20.75
C PRO A 245 -10.62 1.57 20.55
N ASP A 246 -11.37 2.57 21.01
CA ASP A 246 -10.96 3.99 20.99
C ASP A 246 -9.62 4.25 21.70
N ASP A 247 -9.20 3.31 22.57
CA ASP A 247 -8.05 3.39 23.47
C ASP A 247 -6.85 2.53 23.04
N VAL A 248 -6.83 1.89 21.86
CA VAL A 248 -5.58 1.21 21.47
C VAL A 248 -4.52 2.27 21.23
N GLY A 249 -3.51 2.33 22.11
CA GLY A 249 -2.29 3.14 21.98
C GLY A 249 -1.41 2.69 20.81
N VAL A 250 -2.04 2.50 19.67
CA VAL A 250 -1.53 1.87 18.48
C VAL A 250 -1.24 2.97 17.49
N GLU A 251 0.02 3.04 17.11
CA GLU A 251 0.48 3.92 16.06
C GLU A 251 -0.31 3.62 14.77
N LYS A 252 -1.02 4.63 14.27
CA LYS A 252 -1.62 4.57 12.94
C LYS A 252 -0.49 4.47 11.92
N LYS A 253 -0.52 3.42 11.10
CA LYS A 253 0.38 3.24 9.97
C LYS A 253 -0.42 3.15 8.66
N GLU A 254 0.27 3.36 7.55
CA GLU A 254 -0.30 3.27 6.21
C GLU A 254 0.62 2.41 5.35
N LEU A 255 0.05 1.78 4.31
CA LEU A 255 0.83 1.05 3.32
C LEU A 255 1.77 2.00 2.56
N ASN A 256 3.03 1.59 2.37
CA ASN A 256 3.99 2.40 1.62
C ASN A 256 3.91 2.10 0.12
N MET A 257 3.29 2.99 -0.66
CA MET A 257 3.13 2.79 -2.10
C MET A 257 4.46 2.92 -2.83
N LYS A 258 4.82 1.90 -3.62
CA LYS A 258 6.05 1.86 -4.42
C LYS A 258 5.80 1.92 -5.92
N GLY A 259 4.63 1.51 -6.38
CA GLY A 259 4.35 1.44 -7.80
C GLY A 259 2.96 0.95 -8.16
N SER A 260 2.74 0.79 -9.47
CA SER A 260 1.50 0.29 -10.04
C SER A 260 1.76 -0.52 -11.32
N ILE A 261 0.85 -1.44 -11.64
CA ILE A 261 0.82 -2.23 -12.87
C ILE A 261 -0.53 -1.98 -13.54
N TYR A 262 -0.53 -1.59 -14.82
CA TYR A 262 -1.74 -1.18 -15.52
C TYR A 262 -1.67 -1.43 -17.03
N CYS A 263 -2.83 -1.52 -17.67
CA CYS A 263 -2.94 -1.60 -19.13
C CYS A 263 -2.71 -0.22 -19.76
N GLY A 264 -1.60 -0.05 -20.47
CA GLY A 264 -1.28 1.13 -21.28
C GLY A 264 -1.59 0.94 -22.77
N GLU A 265 -1.31 1.97 -23.59
CA GLU A 265 -1.58 1.94 -25.03
C GLU A 265 -0.84 0.83 -25.79
N ASN A 266 0.35 0.43 -25.32
CA ASN A 266 1.24 -0.52 -25.99
C ASN A 266 1.40 -1.85 -25.23
N GLY A 267 0.47 -2.17 -24.33
CA GLY A 267 0.51 -3.37 -23.48
C GLY A 267 0.50 -3.03 -21.99
N ILE A 268 0.83 -4.02 -21.15
CA ILE A 268 0.85 -3.86 -19.70
C ILE A 268 2.16 -3.20 -19.29
N ILE A 269 2.06 -2.15 -18.48
CA ILE A 269 3.16 -1.34 -17.99
C ILE A 269 3.27 -1.54 -16.49
N MET A 270 4.50 -1.71 -16.01
CA MET A 270 4.84 -1.65 -14.61
C MET A 270 5.60 -0.36 -14.34
N GLU A 271 5.20 0.36 -13.30
CA GLU A 271 5.83 1.60 -12.85
C GLU A 271 6.22 1.47 -11.39
N VAL A 272 7.51 1.52 -11.08
CA VAL A 272 8.04 1.46 -9.71
C VAL A 272 9.04 2.59 -9.52
N GLU A 273 8.85 3.39 -8.47
CA GLU A 273 9.70 4.54 -8.14
C GLU A 273 9.96 5.48 -9.34
N GLY A 274 8.92 5.69 -10.17
CA GLY A 274 8.97 6.54 -11.37
C GLY A 274 9.67 5.92 -12.59
N LYS A 275 10.19 4.69 -12.49
CA LYS A 275 10.70 3.92 -13.64
C LYS A 275 9.57 3.13 -14.27
N LYS A 276 9.35 3.33 -15.57
CA LYS A 276 8.35 2.61 -16.37
C LYS A 276 9.01 1.56 -17.23
N VAL A 277 8.50 0.35 -17.18
CA VAL A 277 8.98 -0.79 -17.96
C VAL A 277 7.82 -1.61 -18.53
N PRO A 278 8.01 -2.33 -19.64
CA PRO A 278 7.08 -3.37 -20.05
C PRO A 278 6.95 -4.41 -18.93
N PHE A 279 5.73 -4.85 -18.63
CA PHE A 279 5.52 -5.93 -17.67
C PHE A 279 5.85 -7.31 -18.29
N PRO A 280 6.45 -8.26 -17.54
CA PRO A 280 6.89 -8.15 -16.14
C PRO A 280 8.34 -7.63 -15.97
N ASP A 281 8.96 -7.15 -17.05
CA ASP A 281 10.39 -6.87 -17.13
C ASP A 281 10.83 -5.63 -16.34
N LEU A 282 11.07 -5.78 -15.04
CA LEU A 282 11.96 -4.88 -14.30
C LEU A 282 13.41 -5.42 -14.41
N PRO A 283 14.40 -4.56 -14.72
CA PRO A 283 15.80 -4.96 -14.88
C PRO A 283 16.44 -5.46 -13.58
#